data_AF-A0A7J8WEU3-F1
#
_entry.id   AF-A0A7J8WEU3-F1
#
_cell.length_a   1.000
_cell.length_b   1.000
_cell.length_c   1.000
_cell.angle_alpha   90.00
_cell.angle_beta   90.00
_cell.angle_gamma   90.00
#
_symmetry.space_group_name_H-M   'P 1'
#
loop_
_entity.id
_entity.type
_entity.pdbx_description
1 polymer ?
#
loop_
_entity_poly.entity_id
_entity_poly.type
_entity_poly.pdbx_seq_one_letter_code
_entity_poly.pdbx_strand_id
1 'polypeptide(L)'
;YSFFLFLFIVIIPTLEDHIAEYDDFWKARELEAIENLDKAYHSNPEEAESKKGPCEVSNHVDSCRRCDRDWEKNRKKLADCAPGFAHGTTGGKDGEFYVVTDPIHNGTGPKPGALRHAVTQTGPLWITFKGSMTIKLQQKLIVTSDKTIDARGANVEICNGVGITIQFVKNLSIHGLQIHHIIPTNGGKIKNDEIHHGLRGDSDGDGVSLFGASNVWLDHLSLHHCTDGLIDVVQGSIAFTISNCYFTDHNDVMLFGSSDPYNADKKMQVTIALNHFGNGLVERMPNTSNPTIISQGNRYSAPGTFGAKDVTCSGLLKLAQWKNWN
;
A
#
# COMPACT_ATOMS: atom_id res chain seq x y z
N TYR A 1 -55.53 36.61 -26.02
CA TYR A 1 -54.60 35.49 -25.83
C TYR A 1 -53.20 36.04 -25.67
N SER A 2 -52.72 36.13 -24.42
CA SER A 2 -51.33 36.51 -24.13
C SER A 2 -50.80 35.49 -23.13
N PHE A 3 -49.89 34.64 -23.61
CA PHE A 3 -49.24 33.58 -22.83
C PHE A 3 -48.16 34.24 -21.96
N PHE A 4 -48.33 34.24 -20.64
CA PHE A 4 -47.25 34.56 -19.71
C PHE A 4 -46.51 33.25 -19.37
N LEU A 5 -45.32 33.08 -19.97
CA LEU A 5 -44.40 32.00 -19.65
C LEU A 5 -43.66 32.39 -18.35
N PHE A 6 -43.97 31.75 -17.23
CA PHE A 6 -43.15 31.86 -16.02
C PHE A 6 -41.87 31.04 -16.24
N LEU A 7 -40.75 31.71 -16.53
CA LEU A 7 -39.43 31.11 -16.39
C LEU A 7 -39.15 30.93 -14.89
N PHE A 8 -39.22 29.69 -14.41
CA PHE A 8 -38.58 29.33 -13.15
C PHE A 8 -37.06 29.29 -13.40
N ILE A 9 -36.35 30.32 -12.98
CA ILE A 9 -34.90 30.27 -12.82
C ILE A 9 -34.64 29.33 -11.64
N VAL A 10 -34.33 28.06 -11.94
CA VAL A 10 -33.72 27.16 -10.95
C VAL A 10 -32.30 27.69 -10.77
N ILE A 11 -32.07 28.43 -9.68
CA ILE A 11 -30.72 28.66 -9.17
C ILE A 11 -30.24 27.29 -8.70
N ILE A 12 -29.54 26.57 -9.57
CA ILE A 12 -28.73 25.43 -9.14
C ILE A 12 -27.66 26.08 -8.26
N PRO A 13 -27.62 25.82 -6.94
CA PRO A 13 -26.45 26.20 -6.18
C PRO A 13 -25.28 25.49 -6.83
N THR A 14 -24.40 26.26 -7.47
CA THR A 14 -23.06 25.78 -7.74
C THR A 14 -22.48 25.47 -6.37
N LEU A 15 -22.47 24.20 -6.00
CA LEU A 15 -21.53 23.71 -5.01
C LEU A 15 -20.16 23.99 -5.64
N GLU A 16 -19.63 25.18 -5.38
CA GLU A 16 -18.19 25.32 -5.26
C GLU A 16 -17.83 24.25 -4.23
N ASP A 17 -17.24 23.16 -4.73
CA ASP A 17 -16.55 22.19 -3.90
C ASP A 17 -15.66 23.04 -2.99
N HIS A 18 -16.07 23.21 -1.73
CA HIS A 18 -15.18 23.69 -0.71
C HIS A 18 -14.05 22.67 -0.69
N ILE A 19 -12.98 22.99 -1.41
CA ILE A 19 -11.66 22.39 -1.27
C ILE A 19 -11.43 22.47 0.23
N ALA A 20 -11.68 21.38 0.95
CA ALA A 20 -11.41 21.35 2.37
C ALA A 20 -9.93 21.65 2.47
N GLU A 21 -9.61 22.83 3.01
CA GLU A 21 -8.24 23.28 3.16
C GLU A 21 -7.45 22.16 3.84
N TYR A 22 -6.17 22.02 3.47
CA TYR A 22 -5.23 21.21 4.24
C TYR A 22 -5.11 21.83 5.63
N ASP A 23 -6.03 21.42 6.50
CA ASP A 23 -6.30 22.01 7.79
C ASP A 23 -5.23 21.60 8.81
N ASP A 24 -5.36 22.13 10.02
CA ASP A 24 -4.39 21.86 11.07
C ASP A 24 -4.39 20.39 11.52
N PHE A 25 -5.46 19.63 11.26
CA PHE A 25 -5.51 18.19 11.50
C PHE A 25 -4.58 17.44 10.54
N TRP A 26 -4.64 17.73 9.24
CA TRP A 26 -3.76 17.08 8.26
C TRP A 26 -2.29 17.46 8.44
N LYS A 27 -1.99 18.71 8.82
CA LYS A 27 -0.64 19.14 9.20
C LYS A 27 -0.13 18.42 10.45
N ALA A 28 -0.96 18.27 11.47
CA ALA A 28 -0.58 17.55 12.68
C ALA A 28 -0.26 16.08 12.38
N ARG A 29 -1.06 15.43 11.53
CA ARG A 29 -0.80 14.06 11.06
C ARG A 29 0.50 13.95 10.28
N GLU A 30 0.81 14.93 9.44
CA GLU A 30 2.09 14.97 8.73
C GLU A 30 3.28 15.11 9.68
N LEU A 31 3.19 15.99 10.68
CA LEU A 31 4.24 16.15 11.69
C LEU A 31 4.44 14.87 12.52
N GLU A 32 3.35 14.22 12.94
CA GLU A 32 3.40 12.94 13.64
C GLU A 32 4.05 11.84 12.78
N ALA A 33 3.69 11.78 11.49
CA ALA A 33 4.26 10.85 10.53
C ALA A 33 5.77 11.09 10.35
N ILE A 34 6.20 12.34 10.22
CA ILE A 34 7.63 12.70 10.14
C ILE A 34 8.35 12.32 11.43
N GLU A 35 7.83 12.68 12.60
CA GLU A 35 8.47 12.38 13.89
C GLU A 35 8.63 10.87 14.11
N ASN A 36 7.59 10.10 13.78
CA ASN A 36 7.63 8.65 13.88
C ASN A 36 8.60 8.03 12.86
N LEU A 37 8.65 8.57 11.63
CA LEU A 37 9.59 8.10 10.61
C LEU A 37 11.04 8.47 10.92
N ASP A 38 11.29 9.63 11.52
CA ASP A 38 12.63 10.06 11.93
C ASP A 38 13.15 9.21 13.11
N LYS A 39 12.28 8.82 14.04
CA LYS A 39 12.62 7.75 15.00
C LYS A 39 12.92 6.45 14.27
N ALA A 40 12.28 6.24 13.12
CA ALA A 40 12.45 5.03 12.36
C ALA A 40 13.74 4.97 11.51
N TYR A 41 14.27 6.13 11.13
CA TYR A 41 15.40 6.28 10.22
C TYR A 41 16.62 6.85 10.96
N HIS A 42 17.73 6.10 10.99
CA HIS A 42 19.01 6.63 11.43
C HIS A 42 19.72 7.27 10.24
N SER A 43 19.98 8.58 10.31
CA SER A 43 20.59 9.36 9.22
C SER A 43 22.06 9.04 8.95
N ASN A 44 22.74 8.32 9.85
CA ASN A 44 24.14 7.91 9.71
C ASN A 44 24.25 6.38 9.62
N PRO A 45 24.44 5.80 8.42
CA PRO A 45 24.61 4.36 8.24
C PRO A 45 25.79 3.76 9.04
N GLU A 46 26.88 4.52 9.21
CA GLU A 46 28.08 4.06 9.95
C GLU A 46 27.82 3.88 11.44
N GLU A 47 26.91 4.65 12.05
CA GLU A 47 26.48 4.47 13.44
C GLU A 47 25.49 3.31 13.61
N ALA A 48 24.71 3.00 12.58
CA ALA A 48 23.87 1.80 12.57
C ALA A 48 24.72 0.52 12.54
N GLU A 49 25.82 0.54 11.78
CA GLU A 49 26.84 -0.52 11.77
C GLU A 49 27.66 -0.60 13.08
N SER A 50 27.74 0.50 13.86
CA SER A 50 28.51 0.53 15.11
C SER A 50 27.78 -0.08 16.32
N LYS A 51 26.49 -0.44 16.21
CA LYS A 51 25.75 -1.15 17.27
C LYS A 51 26.13 -2.63 17.29
N LYS A 52 27.32 -2.94 17.80
CA LYS A 52 27.77 -4.30 18.12
C LYS A 52 26.94 -4.91 19.25
N GLY A 53 25.80 -5.48 18.90
CA GLY A 53 24.94 -6.30 19.74
C GLY A 53 24.27 -7.40 18.88
N PRO A 54 23.62 -8.40 19.48
CA PRO A 54 23.13 -9.60 18.77
C PRO A 54 21.98 -9.35 17.76
N CYS A 55 21.62 -8.09 17.49
CA CYS A 55 20.66 -7.69 16.48
C CYS A 55 21.24 -6.51 15.68
N GLU A 56 21.90 -6.81 14.56
CA GLU A 56 22.42 -5.82 13.62
C GLU A 56 21.34 -5.53 12.58
N VAL A 57 20.61 -4.43 12.76
CA VAL A 57 19.55 -4.00 11.85
C VAL A 57 19.75 -2.52 11.53
N SER A 58 19.73 -2.18 10.24
CA SER A 58 20.05 -0.83 9.74
C SER A 58 18.90 0.18 9.83
N ASN A 59 17.67 -0.26 10.10
CA ASN A 59 16.50 0.63 10.22
C ASN A 59 15.60 0.23 11.40
N HIS A 60 14.87 1.19 11.96
CA HIS A 60 14.10 0.98 13.18
C HIS A 60 12.83 0.16 12.97
N VAL A 61 12.20 0.24 11.80
CA VAL A 61 11.01 -0.56 11.43
C VAL A 61 11.35 -2.03 11.57
N ASP A 62 12.50 -2.41 11.05
CA ASP A 62 13.05 -3.74 11.25
C ASP A 62 13.55 -3.96 12.66
N SER A 63 14.16 -2.98 13.33
CA SER A 63 14.61 -3.17 14.72
C SER A 63 13.45 -3.51 15.67
N CYS A 64 12.27 -2.92 15.43
CA CYS A 64 11.05 -3.11 16.21
C CYS A 64 10.60 -4.57 16.22
N ARG A 65 10.87 -5.31 15.13
CA ARG A 65 10.44 -6.70 14.93
C ARG A 65 11.57 -7.73 14.87
N ARG A 66 12.65 -7.49 14.13
CA ARG A 66 13.79 -8.43 13.93
C ARG A 66 14.61 -8.66 15.20
N CYS A 67 14.62 -7.70 16.13
CA CYS A 67 15.34 -7.86 17.39
C CYS A 67 14.55 -8.66 18.45
N ASP A 68 13.32 -9.08 18.14
CA ASP A 68 12.57 -9.99 18.98
C ASP A 68 12.98 -11.44 18.70
N ARG A 69 13.72 -12.06 19.63
CA ARG A 69 14.15 -13.47 19.50
C ARG A 69 12.98 -14.45 19.48
N ASP A 70 11.82 -14.05 20.01
CA ASP A 70 10.59 -14.83 20.04
C ASP A 70 9.55 -14.27 19.04
N TRP A 71 9.98 -13.61 17.95
CA TRP A 71 9.08 -12.97 16.97
C TRP A 71 8.00 -13.93 16.43
N GLU A 72 8.27 -15.23 16.33
CA GLU A 72 7.29 -16.24 15.89
C GLU A 72 6.12 -16.34 16.87
N LYS A 73 6.41 -16.29 18.18
CA LYS A 73 5.40 -16.28 19.26
C LYS A 73 4.75 -14.89 19.39
N ASN A 74 5.53 -13.84 19.14
CA ASN A 74 5.12 -12.44 19.22
C ASN A 74 4.76 -11.87 17.84
N ARG A 75 4.24 -12.68 16.92
CA ARG A 75 4.08 -12.32 15.50
C ARG A 75 3.34 -11.00 15.32
N LYS A 76 2.30 -10.80 16.12
CA LYS A 76 1.44 -9.61 16.11
C LYS A 76 2.11 -8.30 16.56
N LYS A 77 3.28 -8.36 17.19
CA LYS A 77 4.07 -7.17 17.57
C LYS A 77 4.47 -6.31 16.37
N LEU A 78 4.51 -6.91 15.17
CA LEU A 78 4.73 -6.18 13.93
C LEU A 78 3.74 -5.01 13.75
N ALA A 79 2.49 -5.15 14.22
CA ALA A 79 1.46 -4.11 14.12
C ALA A 79 1.78 -2.83 14.91
N ASP A 80 2.77 -2.87 15.80
CA ASP A 80 3.22 -1.70 16.55
C ASP A 80 4.37 -0.95 15.86
N CYS A 81 4.80 -1.42 14.69
CA CYS A 81 6.01 -0.96 14.01
C CYS A 81 5.74 -0.12 12.75
N ALA A 82 4.47 0.10 12.36
CA ALA A 82 4.13 0.83 11.14
C ALA A 82 4.65 2.29 11.21
N PRO A 83 5.51 2.72 10.27
CA PRO A 83 6.07 4.06 10.28
C PRO A 83 5.21 5.06 9.51
N GLY A 84 5.55 6.35 9.62
CA GLY A 84 5.03 7.39 8.74
C GLY A 84 3.51 7.54 8.81
N PHE A 85 2.87 7.81 7.68
CA PHE A 85 1.43 8.02 7.66
C PHE A 85 0.59 6.77 7.98
N ALA A 86 1.17 5.57 7.88
CA ALA A 86 0.53 4.33 8.33
C ALA A 86 0.70 4.09 9.83
N HIS A 87 1.32 5.00 10.59
CA HIS A 87 1.39 4.88 12.04
C HIS A 87 0.00 4.63 12.65
N GLY A 88 -0.05 3.67 13.59
CA GLY A 88 -1.30 3.19 14.20
C GLY A 88 -2.11 2.21 13.35
N THR A 89 -1.64 1.79 12.17
CA THR A 89 -2.26 0.68 11.41
C THR A 89 -2.01 -0.64 12.13
N THR A 90 -3.06 -1.23 12.69
CA THR A 90 -2.97 -2.47 13.47
C THR A 90 -3.28 -3.72 12.64
N GLY A 91 -3.91 -3.55 11.48
CA GLY A 91 -4.35 -4.65 10.63
C GLY A 91 -5.24 -5.63 11.39
N GLY A 92 -4.87 -6.90 11.38
CA GLY A 92 -5.57 -7.97 12.08
C GLY A 92 -5.10 -8.25 13.52
N LYS A 93 -4.43 -7.31 14.19
CA LYS A 93 -3.81 -7.51 15.52
C LYS A 93 -4.79 -8.13 16.54
N ASP A 94 -6.01 -7.63 16.60
CA ASP A 94 -7.02 -8.05 17.58
C ASP A 94 -7.80 -9.30 17.15
N GLY A 95 -7.48 -9.86 15.98
CA GLY A 95 -8.17 -11.00 15.38
C GLY A 95 -7.45 -12.32 15.58
N GLU A 96 -8.14 -13.44 15.33
CA GLU A 96 -7.51 -14.76 15.39
C GLU A 96 -6.48 -14.96 14.27
N PHE A 97 -5.57 -15.91 14.48
CA PHE A 97 -4.71 -16.37 13.40
C PHE A 97 -5.51 -17.18 12.39
N TYR A 98 -5.30 -16.90 11.11
CA TYR A 98 -5.80 -17.72 10.00
C TYR A 98 -4.61 -18.28 9.22
N VAL A 99 -4.48 -19.60 9.16
CA VAL A 99 -3.38 -20.23 8.41
C VAL A 99 -3.86 -20.65 7.03
N VAL A 100 -3.29 -20.03 5.98
CA VAL A 100 -3.46 -20.46 4.60
C VAL A 100 -2.72 -21.78 4.40
N THR A 101 -3.45 -22.78 3.93
CA THR A 101 -2.97 -24.16 3.74
C THR A 101 -3.13 -24.65 2.31
N ASP A 102 -3.96 -23.97 1.50
CA ASP A 102 -4.27 -24.34 0.14
C ASP A 102 -3.94 -23.18 -0.81
N PRO A 103 -2.95 -23.33 -1.72
CA PRO A 103 -2.63 -22.32 -2.73
C PRO A 103 -3.60 -22.32 -3.92
N ILE A 104 -4.53 -23.29 -3.99
CA ILE A 104 -5.43 -23.47 -5.12
C ILE A 104 -6.62 -22.51 -5.00
N HIS A 105 -6.78 -21.64 -6.00
CA HIS A 105 -7.90 -20.73 -6.11
C HIS A 105 -8.84 -21.18 -7.24
N ASN A 106 -9.65 -22.20 -6.98
CA ASN A 106 -10.64 -22.70 -7.93
C ASN A 106 -12.03 -22.12 -7.62
N GLY A 107 -12.45 -21.13 -8.40
CA GLY A 107 -13.86 -20.69 -8.47
C GLY A 107 -14.28 -19.58 -7.50
N THR A 108 -15.58 -19.24 -7.58
CA THR A 108 -16.18 -18.08 -6.90
C THR A 108 -16.41 -18.29 -5.41
N GLY A 109 -16.50 -19.54 -4.93
CA GLY A 109 -16.67 -19.89 -3.51
C GLY A 109 -15.35 -20.34 -2.89
N PRO A 110 -14.59 -19.45 -2.21
CA PRO A 110 -13.33 -19.83 -1.62
C PRO A 110 -13.55 -20.80 -0.45
N LYS A 111 -12.72 -21.83 -0.36
CA LYS A 111 -12.79 -22.83 0.71
C LYS A 111 -11.94 -22.39 1.91
N PRO A 112 -12.30 -22.79 3.14
CA PRO A 112 -11.40 -22.68 4.27
C PRO A 112 -10.02 -23.27 3.94
N GLY A 113 -8.96 -22.57 4.31
CA GLY A 113 -7.58 -22.86 3.93
C GLY A 113 -7.03 -22.04 2.77
N ALA A 114 -7.87 -21.44 1.92
CA ALA A 114 -7.42 -20.59 0.81
C ALA A 114 -7.25 -19.12 1.23
N LEU A 115 -6.30 -18.41 0.61
CA LEU A 115 -6.06 -16.98 0.88
C LEU A 115 -7.32 -16.14 0.63
N ARG A 116 -8.08 -16.42 -0.43
CA ARG A 116 -9.33 -15.69 -0.76
C ARG A 116 -10.39 -15.85 0.32
N HIS A 117 -10.43 -17.02 0.98
CA HIS A 117 -11.35 -17.22 2.09
C HIS A 117 -10.93 -16.33 3.26
N ALA A 118 -9.64 -16.38 3.64
CA ALA A 118 -9.08 -15.61 4.74
C ALA A 118 -9.35 -14.10 4.62
N VAL A 119 -9.03 -13.51 3.46
CA VAL A 119 -9.11 -12.06 3.25
C VAL A 119 -10.53 -11.53 3.09
N THR A 120 -11.52 -12.40 2.91
CA THR A 120 -12.94 -12.02 2.78
C THR A 120 -13.74 -12.25 4.06
N GLN A 121 -13.12 -12.79 5.13
CA GLN A 121 -13.80 -12.92 6.41
C GLN A 121 -14.08 -11.55 7.04
N THR A 122 -15.15 -11.50 7.83
CA THR A 122 -15.51 -10.37 8.67
C THR A 122 -14.62 -10.30 9.90
N GLY A 123 -14.46 -9.08 10.42
CA GLY A 123 -13.64 -8.84 11.60
C GLY A 123 -12.13 -9.01 11.36
N PRO A 124 -11.33 -8.76 12.40
CA PRO A 124 -9.88 -8.78 12.27
C PRO A 124 -9.34 -10.19 12.05
N LEU A 125 -8.33 -10.35 11.19
CA LEU A 125 -7.58 -11.62 11.07
C LEU A 125 -6.09 -11.39 10.81
N TRP A 126 -5.26 -12.15 11.53
CA TRP A 126 -3.83 -12.25 11.25
C TRP A 126 -3.55 -13.47 10.37
N ILE A 127 -3.44 -13.24 9.06
CA ILE A 127 -3.30 -14.27 8.05
C ILE A 127 -1.83 -14.68 7.91
N THR A 128 -1.56 -15.96 8.07
CA THR A 128 -0.24 -16.59 7.95
C THR A 128 -0.29 -17.72 6.92
N PHE A 129 0.85 -18.33 6.65
CA PHE A 129 0.98 -19.39 5.65
C PHE A 129 1.62 -20.61 6.29
N LYS A 130 1.08 -21.81 6.00
CA LYS A 130 1.59 -23.08 6.53
C LYS A 130 3.03 -23.38 6.07
N GLY A 131 3.43 -22.82 4.93
CA GLY A 131 4.75 -22.97 4.35
C GLY A 131 4.83 -22.17 3.04
N SER A 132 5.97 -22.26 2.36
CA SER A 132 6.17 -21.62 1.06
C SER A 132 5.13 -22.11 0.04
N MET A 133 4.59 -21.18 -0.74
CA MET A 133 3.59 -21.51 -1.75
C MET A 133 3.52 -20.45 -2.85
N THR A 134 3.13 -20.90 -4.04
CA THR A 134 2.86 -20.04 -5.19
C THR A 134 1.36 -20.01 -5.44
N ILE A 135 0.77 -18.82 -5.40
CA ILE A 135 -0.66 -18.56 -5.50
C ILE A 135 -0.94 -17.90 -6.85
N LYS A 136 -1.68 -18.62 -7.71
CA LYS A 136 -2.18 -18.08 -8.97
C LYS A 136 -3.64 -17.67 -8.82
N LEU A 137 -3.90 -16.37 -8.80
CA LEU A 137 -5.26 -15.82 -8.72
C LEU A 137 -5.90 -15.76 -10.11
N GLN A 138 -7.12 -16.27 -10.23
CA GLN A 138 -7.90 -16.24 -11.48
C GLN A 138 -8.69 -14.93 -11.68
N GLN A 139 -8.92 -14.18 -10.60
CA GLN A 139 -9.67 -12.93 -10.55
C GLN A 139 -9.08 -12.05 -9.43
N LYS A 140 -9.34 -10.74 -9.44
CA LYS A 140 -8.87 -9.78 -8.40
C LYS A 140 -9.07 -10.32 -6.99
N LEU A 141 -8.05 -10.25 -6.14
CA LEU A 141 -8.17 -10.61 -4.72
C LEU A 141 -8.65 -9.40 -3.92
N ILE A 142 -9.96 -9.35 -3.65
CA ILE A 142 -10.56 -8.31 -2.80
C ILE A 142 -10.26 -8.63 -1.34
N VAL A 143 -9.68 -7.67 -0.63
CA VAL A 143 -9.35 -7.79 0.81
C VAL A 143 -10.29 -6.89 1.62
N THR A 144 -10.89 -7.43 2.69
CA THR A 144 -11.73 -6.67 3.63
C THR A 144 -10.87 -5.96 4.68
N SER A 145 -11.49 -5.03 5.44
CA SER A 145 -10.80 -4.30 6.52
C SER A 145 -10.23 -5.22 7.61
N ASP A 146 -9.30 -4.65 8.39
CA ASP A 146 -8.74 -5.25 9.60
C ASP A 146 -7.98 -6.55 9.32
N LYS A 147 -7.17 -6.56 8.25
CA LYS A 147 -6.39 -7.74 7.85
C LYS A 147 -4.91 -7.46 7.96
N THR A 148 -4.19 -8.46 8.46
CA THR A 148 -2.75 -8.55 8.25
C THR A 148 -2.46 -9.78 7.40
N ILE A 149 -1.85 -9.62 6.23
CA ILE A 149 -1.29 -10.72 5.44
C ILE A 149 0.20 -10.75 5.73
N ASP A 150 0.67 -11.77 6.44
CA ASP A 150 2.04 -11.83 6.93
C ASP A 150 2.71 -13.14 6.50
N ALA A 151 3.62 -13.02 5.54
CA ALA A 151 4.34 -14.13 4.91
C ALA A 151 5.66 -14.51 5.61
N ARG A 152 6.02 -13.91 6.75
CA ARG A 152 7.28 -14.26 7.46
C ARG A 152 7.36 -15.76 7.75
N GLY A 153 8.51 -16.36 7.48
CA GLY A 153 8.73 -17.81 7.69
C GLY A 153 8.31 -18.69 6.50
N ALA A 154 7.81 -18.11 5.41
CA ALA A 154 7.50 -18.80 4.16
C ALA A 154 7.88 -17.94 2.95
N ASN A 155 8.24 -18.57 1.82
CA ASN A 155 8.29 -17.86 0.54
C ASN A 155 6.91 -17.92 -0.12
N VAL A 156 6.20 -16.80 -0.13
CA VAL A 156 4.82 -16.73 -0.64
C VAL A 156 4.79 -15.82 -1.85
N GLU A 157 4.49 -16.42 -3.00
CA GLU A 157 4.42 -15.75 -4.29
C GLU A 157 2.97 -15.62 -4.73
N ILE A 158 2.58 -14.44 -5.22
CA ILE A 158 1.34 -14.21 -5.97
C ILE A 158 1.76 -13.87 -7.40
N CYS A 159 1.50 -14.79 -8.33
CA CYS A 159 2.02 -14.63 -9.68
C CYS A 159 1.24 -15.35 -10.77
N ASN A 160 1.54 -14.99 -12.03
CA ASN A 160 1.00 -15.61 -13.24
C ASN A 160 -0.53 -15.57 -13.33
N GLY A 161 -1.12 -14.56 -12.70
CA GLY A 161 -2.56 -14.35 -12.51
C GLY A 161 -2.83 -12.89 -12.18
N VAL A 162 -3.80 -12.63 -11.32
CA VAL A 162 -4.25 -11.27 -10.98
C VAL A 162 -3.63 -10.78 -9.66
N GLY A 163 -3.49 -9.47 -9.51
CA GLY A 163 -3.01 -8.84 -8.28
C GLY A 163 -4.03 -8.70 -7.16
N ILE A 164 -3.62 -7.95 -6.14
CA ILE A 164 -4.40 -7.68 -4.92
C ILE A 164 -5.15 -6.35 -5.09
N THR A 165 -6.40 -6.29 -4.64
CA THR A 165 -7.21 -5.07 -4.69
C THR A 165 -7.76 -4.73 -3.30
N ILE A 166 -7.39 -3.56 -2.80
CA ILE A 166 -7.79 -3.00 -1.51
C ILE A 166 -8.78 -1.87 -1.81
N GLN A 167 -10.08 -2.17 -1.74
CA GLN A 167 -11.12 -1.27 -2.23
C GLN A 167 -12.10 -0.89 -1.12
N PHE A 168 -12.21 0.40 -0.81
CA PHE A 168 -13.15 0.97 0.19
C PHE A 168 -13.04 0.34 1.58
N VAL A 169 -11.82 0.01 1.98
CA VAL A 169 -11.51 -0.66 3.25
C VAL A 169 -10.41 0.08 3.99
N LYS A 170 -10.23 -0.26 5.26
CA LYS A 170 -9.23 0.39 6.10
C LYS A 170 -8.49 -0.59 6.99
N ASN A 171 -7.40 -0.11 7.58
CA ASN A 171 -6.63 -0.83 8.60
C ASN A 171 -6.10 -2.17 8.06
N LEU A 172 -5.14 -2.11 7.15
CA LEU A 172 -4.63 -3.28 6.45
C LEU A 172 -3.10 -3.27 6.42
N SER A 173 -2.48 -4.40 6.74
CA SER A 173 -1.04 -4.59 6.57
C SER A 173 -0.73 -5.79 5.66
N ILE A 174 0.14 -5.61 4.67
CA ILE A 174 0.67 -6.69 3.84
C ILE A 174 2.19 -6.71 4.02
N HIS A 175 2.70 -7.86 4.46
CA HIS A 175 4.10 -8.01 4.80
C HIS A 175 4.72 -9.27 4.19
N GLY A 176 5.83 -9.09 3.47
CA GLY A 176 6.71 -10.19 3.04
C GLY A 176 6.28 -10.98 1.79
N LEU A 177 5.27 -10.51 1.04
CA LEU A 177 4.85 -11.20 -0.19
C LEU A 177 5.77 -10.89 -1.37
N GLN A 178 5.92 -11.86 -2.26
CA GLN A 178 6.47 -11.66 -3.60
C GLN A 178 5.30 -11.56 -4.59
N ILE A 179 5.20 -10.47 -5.35
CA ILE A 179 4.09 -10.21 -6.27
C ILE A 179 4.68 -9.92 -7.64
N HIS A 180 4.47 -10.81 -8.61
CA HIS A 180 5.13 -10.67 -9.90
C HIS A 180 4.40 -11.38 -11.03
N HIS A 181 4.73 -11.04 -12.29
CA HIS A 181 4.12 -11.67 -13.46
C HIS A 181 2.59 -11.59 -13.39
N ILE A 182 2.08 -10.44 -12.93
CA ILE A 182 0.66 -10.17 -12.86
C ILE A 182 0.18 -9.78 -14.25
N ILE A 183 -0.92 -10.40 -14.67
CA ILE A 183 -1.48 -10.27 -16.01
C ILE A 183 -2.91 -9.75 -15.96
N PRO A 184 -3.37 -9.08 -17.03
CA PRO A 184 -4.75 -8.67 -17.14
C PRO A 184 -5.66 -9.89 -17.20
N THR A 185 -6.83 -9.79 -16.60
CA THR A 185 -7.85 -10.85 -16.67
C THR A 185 -9.23 -10.24 -16.67
N ASN A 186 -10.17 -10.96 -17.29
CA ASN A 186 -11.58 -10.59 -17.25
C ASN A 186 -12.10 -10.50 -15.81
N GLY A 187 -13.00 -9.56 -15.59
CA GLY A 187 -13.73 -9.38 -14.35
C GLY A 187 -14.75 -10.48 -14.09
N GLY A 188 -15.79 -10.14 -13.37
CA GLY A 188 -16.91 -11.03 -13.08
C GLY A 188 -17.41 -10.94 -11.66
N LYS A 189 -18.15 -11.97 -11.24
CA LYS A 189 -18.76 -12.05 -9.91
C LYS A 189 -17.71 -12.55 -8.91
N ILE A 190 -17.14 -11.62 -8.14
CA ILE A 190 -16.05 -11.87 -7.19
C ILE A 190 -16.56 -11.76 -5.77
N LYS A 191 -16.18 -12.69 -4.89
CA LYS A 191 -16.49 -12.62 -3.45
C LYS A 191 -15.78 -11.40 -2.84
N ASN A 192 -16.54 -10.50 -2.23
CA ASN A 192 -16.04 -9.25 -1.63
C ASN A 192 -16.25 -9.16 -0.11
N ASP A 193 -17.07 -10.03 0.48
CA ASP A 193 -17.17 -10.28 1.93
C ASP A 193 -17.66 -11.72 2.17
N GLU A 194 -17.97 -12.11 3.41
CA GLU A 194 -18.39 -13.47 3.76
C GLU A 194 -19.61 -13.99 2.99
N ILE A 195 -20.58 -13.11 2.71
CA ILE A 195 -21.92 -13.45 2.22
C ILE A 195 -22.23 -12.85 0.84
N HIS A 196 -21.42 -11.89 0.37
CA HIS A 196 -21.64 -11.14 -0.85
C HIS A 196 -20.59 -11.45 -1.92
N HIS A 197 -21.09 -11.54 -3.16
CA HIS A 197 -20.27 -11.38 -4.35
C HIS A 197 -20.66 -10.12 -5.14
N GLY A 198 -19.71 -9.23 -5.37
CA GLY A 198 -19.88 -8.04 -6.20
C GLY A 198 -19.49 -8.31 -7.66
N LEU A 199 -20.14 -7.62 -8.59
CA LEU A 199 -19.63 -7.54 -9.97
C LEU A 199 -18.42 -6.60 -9.99
N ARG A 200 -17.35 -7.03 -10.65
CA ARG A 200 -16.13 -6.24 -10.83
C ARG A 200 -15.73 -6.27 -12.29
N GLY A 201 -15.20 -5.14 -12.75
CA GLY A 201 -14.62 -5.01 -14.09
C GLY A 201 -13.30 -5.77 -14.21
N ASP A 202 -12.72 -5.67 -15.39
CA ASP A 202 -11.46 -6.33 -15.74
C ASP A 202 -10.31 -5.82 -14.85
N SER A 203 -9.25 -6.62 -14.79
CA SER A 203 -7.99 -6.24 -14.14
C SER A 203 -7.01 -5.78 -15.19
N ASP A 204 -6.42 -4.61 -14.97
CA ASP A 204 -5.44 -4.01 -15.89
C ASP A 204 -4.06 -4.66 -15.74
N GLY A 205 -3.82 -5.31 -14.60
CA GLY A 205 -2.64 -6.13 -14.36
C GLY A 205 -1.69 -5.56 -13.32
N ASP A 206 -2.20 -4.71 -12.42
CA ASP A 206 -1.43 -4.17 -11.30
C ASP A 206 -1.06 -5.23 -10.26
N GLY A 207 0.11 -5.09 -9.65
CA GLY A 207 0.51 -5.88 -8.48
C GLY A 207 -0.44 -5.70 -7.29
N VAL A 208 -0.54 -4.45 -6.82
CA VAL A 208 -1.41 -4.05 -5.70
C VAL A 208 -2.13 -2.74 -6.04
N SER A 209 -3.46 -2.75 -6.06
CA SER A 209 -4.26 -1.54 -6.27
C SER A 209 -4.99 -1.12 -4.99
N LEU A 210 -4.84 0.13 -4.57
CA LEU A 210 -5.58 0.78 -3.49
C LEU A 210 -6.60 1.76 -4.07
N PHE A 211 -7.85 1.66 -3.62
CA PHE A 211 -8.97 2.41 -4.17
C PHE A 211 -9.90 2.87 -3.06
N GLY A 212 -9.85 4.15 -2.69
CA GLY A 212 -10.56 4.69 -1.53
C GLY A 212 -10.24 3.99 -0.23
N ALA A 213 -8.98 3.57 -0.06
CA ALA A 213 -8.51 2.84 1.12
C ALA A 213 -7.83 3.77 2.13
N SER A 214 -7.86 3.43 3.42
CA SER A 214 -7.17 4.22 4.44
C SER A 214 -6.42 3.40 5.48
N ASN A 215 -5.33 3.95 6.03
CA ASN A 215 -4.51 3.27 7.04
C ASN A 215 -4.00 1.91 6.51
N VAL A 216 -3.17 1.98 5.47
CA VAL A 216 -2.61 0.79 4.80
C VAL A 216 -1.09 0.78 4.93
N TRP A 217 -0.52 -0.36 5.31
CA TRP A 217 0.92 -0.55 5.39
C TRP A 217 1.37 -1.70 4.48
N LEU A 218 2.12 -1.36 3.44
CA LEU A 218 2.77 -2.31 2.54
C LEU A 218 4.24 -2.38 2.92
N ASP A 219 4.69 -3.51 3.47
CA ASP A 219 6.05 -3.65 4.00
C ASP A 219 6.75 -4.89 3.49
N HIS A 220 8.06 -4.83 3.22
CA HIS A 220 8.85 -6.01 2.84
C HIS A 220 8.29 -6.76 1.62
N LEU A 221 7.64 -6.06 0.70
CA LEU A 221 7.14 -6.68 -0.52
C LEU A 221 8.25 -6.73 -1.57
N SER A 222 8.26 -7.77 -2.39
CA SER A 222 9.08 -7.81 -3.62
C SER A 222 8.15 -7.76 -4.81
N LEU A 223 8.28 -6.74 -5.66
CA LEU A 223 7.41 -6.52 -6.82
C LEU A 223 8.20 -6.33 -8.11
N HIS A 224 7.81 -7.06 -9.17
CA HIS A 224 8.41 -6.94 -10.49
C HIS A 224 7.51 -7.51 -11.60
N HIS A 225 7.75 -7.16 -12.87
CA HIS A 225 7.10 -7.78 -14.03
C HIS A 225 5.56 -7.85 -13.93
N CYS A 226 4.88 -6.79 -13.50
CA CYS A 226 3.43 -6.69 -13.68
C CYS A 226 3.12 -6.21 -15.10
N THR A 227 1.85 -6.24 -15.51
CA THR A 227 1.49 -5.76 -16.87
C THR A 227 1.27 -4.26 -16.91
N ASP A 228 0.66 -3.70 -15.85
CA ASP A 228 0.43 -2.25 -15.70
C ASP A 228 1.27 -1.70 -14.53
N GLY A 229 0.70 -1.25 -13.41
CA GLY A 229 1.45 -0.74 -12.26
C GLY A 229 2.03 -1.84 -11.35
N LEU A 230 3.10 -1.56 -10.58
CA LEU A 230 3.40 -2.41 -9.41
C LEU A 230 2.47 -2.06 -8.24
N ILE A 231 2.34 -0.78 -7.93
CA ILE A 231 1.43 -0.27 -6.90
C ILE A 231 0.69 0.97 -7.40
N ASP A 232 -0.63 0.86 -7.50
CA ASP A 232 -1.50 1.95 -7.94
C ASP A 232 -2.42 2.39 -6.80
N VAL A 233 -2.44 3.67 -6.50
CA VAL A 233 -3.21 4.25 -5.39
C VAL A 233 -4.04 5.41 -5.91
N VAL A 234 -5.35 5.25 -5.87
CA VAL A 234 -6.31 6.22 -6.45
C VAL A 234 -7.55 6.37 -5.57
N GLN A 235 -8.47 7.23 -6.01
CA GLN A 235 -9.83 7.37 -5.48
C GLN A 235 -9.88 7.81 -4.00
N GLY A 236 -9.09 8.81 -3.63
CA GLY A 236 -9.08 9.40 -2.29
C GLY A 236 -8.49 8.48 -1.23
N SER A 237 -7.67 7.52 -1.63
CA SER A 237 -6.90 6.70 -0.69
C SER A 237 -5.97 7.60 0.14
N ILE A 238 -5.79 7.31 1.42
CA ILE A 238 -5.13 8.22 2.36
C ILE A 238 -4.43 7.49 3.50
N ALA A 239 -3.38 8.11 4.03
CA ALA A 239 -2.64 7.62 5.18
C ALA A 239 -2.09 6.20 4.99
N PHE A 240 -1.19 6.04 4.03
CA PHE A 240 -0.54 4.76 3.77
C PHE A 240 0.97 4.88 3.72
N THR A 241 1.65 3.74 3.89
CA THR A 241 3.10 3.67 3.89
C THR A 241 3.57 2.45 3.11
N ILE A 242 4.53 2.69 2.22
CA ILE A 242 5.24 1.68 1.44
C ILE A 242 6.67 1.67 1.96
N SER A 243 7.04 0.62 2.69
CA SER A 243 8.35 0.54 3.34
C SER A 243 9.11 -0.76 3.12
N ASN A 244 10.45 -0.68 3.11
CA ASN A 244 11.33 -1.84 2.98
C ASN A 244 11.01 -2.77 1.79
N CYS A 245 10.33 -2.26 0.76
CA CYS A 245 9.97 -3.03 -0.41
C CYS A 245 11.13 -3.05 -1.42
N TYR A 246 11.19 -4.09 -2.24
CA TYR A 246 12.15 -4.25 -3.31
C TYR A 246 11.44 -4.26 -4.66
N PHE A 247 11.76 -3.29 -5.50
CA PHE A 247 11.17 -3.10 -6.82
C PHE A 247 12.22 -3.33 -7.89
N THR A 248 11.93 -4.14 -8.91
CA THR A 248 12.85 -4.42 -10.03
C THR A 248 12.10 -4.65 -11.33
N ASP A 249 12.82 -4.54 -12.45
CA ASP A 249 12.42 -5.04 -13.76
C ASP A 249 10.95 -4.74 -14.13
N HIS A 250 10.63 -3.45 -14.21
CA HIS A 250 9.27 -2.99 -14.44
C HIS A 250 9.24 -1.56 -14.98
N ASN A 251 8.27 -1.24 -15.84
CA ASN A 251 8.17 0.07 -16.46
C ASN A 251 7.53 1.10 -15.51
N ASP A 252 6.26 0.87 -15.15
CA ASP A 252 5.40 1.80 -14.40
C ASP A 252 5.34 1.39 -12.92
N VAL A 253 6.22 1.95 -12.09
CA VAL A 253 6.44 1.44 -10.73
C VAL A 253 5.31 1.79 -9.75
N MET A 254 5.03 3.07 -9.52
CA MET A 254 4.00 3.53 -8.58
C MET A 254 3.22 4.72 -9.12
N LEU A 255 1.88 4.63 -9.11
CA LEU A 255 0.98 5.73 -9.46
C LEU A 255 0.17 6.20 -8.24
N PHE A 256 0.24 7.49 -7.93
CA PHE A 256 -0.52 8.12 -6.84
C PHE A 256 -1.44 9.22 -7.37
N GLY A 257 -2.72 8.88 -7.46
CA GLY A 257 -3.77 9.71 -8.07
C GLY A 257 -3.81 9.55 -9.58
N SER A 258 -5.02 9.63 -10.15
CA SER A 258 -5.20 9.56 -11.61
C SER A 258 -4.82 10.88 -12.29
N SER A 259 -4.62 10.83 -13.61
CA SER A 259 -4.37 12.01 -14.46
C SER A 259 -5.55 12.99 -14.49
N ASP A 260 -6.77 12.51 -14.24
CA ASP A 260 -7.96 13.35 -14.13
C ASP A 260 -8.01 14.02 -12.75
N PRO A 261 -8.37 15.31 -12.66
CA PRO A 261 -8.39 16.04 -11.40
C PRO A 261 -9.52 15.52 -10.50
N TYR A 262 -9.24 14.45 -9.77
CA TYR A 262 -10.11 13.94 -8.72
C TYR A 262 -9.78 14.65 -7.42
N ASN A 263 -10.67 15.55 -6.98
CA ASN A 263 -10.42 16.43 -5.83
C ASN A 263 -10.07 15.68 -4.53
N ALA A 264 -10.54 14.44 -4.36
CA ALA A 264 -10.22 13.66 -3.17
C ALA A 264 -8.75 13.19 -3.14
N ASP A 265 -8.09 13.02 -4.29
CA ASP A 265 -6.68 12.60 -4.36
C ASP A 265 -5.71 13.68 -3.86
N LYS A 266 -6.13 14.96 -3.84
CA LYS A 266 -5.34 16.06 -3.26
C LYS A 266 -5.08 15.93 -1.76
N LYS A 267 -5.87 15.09 -1.08
CA LYS A 267 -5.72 14.82 0.37
C LYS A 267 -4.88 13.57 0.63
N MET A 268 -4.42 12.90 -0.42
CA MET A 268 -3.64 11.68 -0.30
C MET A 268 -2.36 11.96 0.50
N GLN A 269 -2.13 11.14 1.52
CA GLN A 269 -0.96 11.20 2.39
C GLN A 269 -0.20 9.88 2.30
N VAL A 270 1.04 9.94 1.82
CA VAL A 270 1.85 8.75 1.55
C VAL A 270 3.26 8.89 2.12
N THR A 271 3.73 7.81 2.75
CA THR A 271 5.13 7.63 3.10
C THR A 271 5.76 6.57 2.20
N ILE A 272 6.85 6.91 1.53
CA ILE A 272 7.69 5.97 0.78
C ILE A 272 9.04 5.92 1.48
N ALA A 273 9.36 4.85 2.21
CA ALA A 273 10.59 4.84 2.99
C ALA A 273 11.36 3.53 2.94
N LEU A 274 12.69 3.60 2.99
CA LEU A 274 13.56 2.42 3.11
C LEU A 274 13.43 1.41 1.95
N ASN A 275 12.82 1.81 0.84
CA ASN A 275 12.63 0.92 -0.30
C ASN A 275 13.90 0.84 -1.13
N HIS A 276 14.10 -0.30 -1.80
CA HIS A 276 15.14 -0.45 -2.81
C HIS A 276 14.50 -0.49 -4.20
N PHE A 277 14.73 0.59 -4.96
CA PHE A 277 14.42 0.70 -6.38
C PHE A 277 15.61 0.16 -7.17
N GLY A 278 15.53 -1.12 -7.51
CA GLY A 278 16.60 -1.90 -8.14
C GLY A 278 16.76 -1.67 -9.64
N ASN A 279 17.46 -2.60 -10.27
CA ASN A 279 17.74 -2.54 -11.71
C ASN A 279 16.48 -2.88 -12.53
N GLY A 280 16.48 -2.43 -13.80
CA GLY A 280 15.40 -2.72 -14.74
C GLY A 280 14.13 -1.87 -14.55
N LEU A 281 14.14 -0.90 -13.62
CA LEU A 281 13.07 0.07 -13.48
C LEU A 281 13.20 1.21 -14.49
N VAL A 282 12.07 1.71 -15.00
CA VAL A 282 12.06 2.75 -16.04
C VAL A 282 11.52 4.09 -15.51
N GLU A 283 10.31 4.12 -14.94
CA GLU A 283 9.68 5.38 -14.49
C GLU A 283 8.69 5.19 -13.32
N ARG A 284 8.09 6.31 -12.88
CA ARG A 284 7.07 6.39 -11.82
C ARG A 284 7.55 5.92 -10.44
N MET A 285 8.67 6.46 -9.95
CA MET A 285 9.20 6.15 -8.61
C MET A 285 9.19 7.36 -7.65
N PRO A 286 8.02 7.96 -7.32
CA PRO A 286 6.66 7.72 -7.81
C PRO A 286 6.24 8.65 -8.98
N ASN A 287 5.11 8.37 -9.63
CA ASN A 287 4.35 9.35 -10.43
C ASN A 287 3.11 9.79 -9.65
N THR A 288 2.80 11.09 -9.64
CA THR A 288 1.88 11.66 -8.66
C THR A 288 1.01 12.79 -9.21
N SER A 289 -0.21 12.90 -8.68
CA SER A 289 -1.19 13.95 -9.00
C SER A 289 -1.50 14.81 -7.75
N ASN A 290 -0.47 15.45 -7.18
CA ASN A 290 -0.51 16.31 -5.97
C ASN A 290 -0.87 15.66 -4.60
N PRO A 291 -0.33 14.49 -4.23
CA PRO A 291 -0.40 14.01 -2.84
C PRO A 291 0.58 14.76 -1.92
N THR A 292 0.40 14.66 -0.61
CA THR A 292 1.44 14.91 0.40
C THR A 292 2.34 13.69 0.51
N ILE A 293 3.64 13.85 0.23
CA ILE A 293 4.61 12.74 0.24
C ILE A 293 5.75 12.98 1.23
N ILE A 294 5.94 12.02 2.13
CA ILE A 294 7.18 11.85 2.90
C ILE A 294 8.00 10.74 2.25
N SER A 295 9.20 11.03 1.76
CA SER A 295 10.06 10.03 1.09
C SER A 295 11.43 9.97 1.74
N GLN A 296 11.82 8.88 2.43
CA GLN A 296 13.06 8.87 3.24
C GLN A 296 13.81 7.53 3.19
N GLY A 297 15.14 7.57 3.07
CA GLY A 297 15.99 6.37 3.15
C GLY A 297 15.83 5.37 2.00
N ASN A 298 15.22 5.78 0.88
CA ASN A 298 15.09 4.94 -0.31
C ASN A 298 16.42 4.84 -1.05
N ARG A 299 16.74 3.65 -1.57
CA ARG A 299 17.95 3.39 -2.35
C ARG A 299 17.60 3.20 -3.82
N TYR A 300 18.24 3.96 -4.71
CA TYR A 300 18.02 3.88 -6.15
C TYR A 300 19.25 3.31 -6.87
N SER A 301 19.07 2.16 -7.52
CA SER A 301 20.03 1.57 -8.47
C SER A 301 19.59 1.73 -9.94
N ALA A 302 18.34 2.19 -10.17
CA ALA A 302 17.76 2.42 -11.49
C ALA A 302 18.43 3.57 -12.28
N PRO A 303 18.36 3.56 -13.63
CA PRO A 303 18.92 4.62 -14.49
C PRO A 303 18.36 6.00 -14.15
N GLY A 304 19.20 7.04 -14.16
CA GLY A 304 18.81 8.41 -13.84
C GLY A 304 18.13 9.18 -14.99
N THR A 305 17.02 8.66 -15.51
CA THR A 305 16.16 9.42 -16.43
C THR A 305 15.21 10.34 -15.65
N PHE A 306 14.75 11.44 -16.27
CA PHE A 306 13.90 12.45 -15.60
C PHE A 306 12.62 11.83 -15.00
N GLY A 307 11.95 10.90 -15.71
CA GLY A 307 10.77 10.18 -15.21
C GLY A 307 11.05 9.11 -14.14
N ALA A 308 12.33 8.80 -13.86
CA ALA A 308 12.73 7.79 -12.88
C ALA A 308 12.96 8.36 -11.46
N LYS A 309 13.18 9.67 -11.32
CA LYS A 309 13.61 10.29 -10.04
C LYS A 309 12.91 11.60 -9.71
N ASP A 310 11.63 11.73 -10.04
CA ASP A 310 10.80 12.81 -9.48
C ASP A 310 10.42 12.46 -8.03
N VAL A 311 11.39 12.56 -7.12
CA VAL A 311 11.09 12.64 -5.68
C VAL A 311 10.62 14.07 -5.40
N THR A 312 9.38 14.37 -5.76
CA THR A 312 8.71 15.58 -5.27
C THR A 312 8.33 15.35 -3.82
N CYS A 313 9.14 15.83 -2.87
CA CYS A 313 8.63 16.07 -1.53
C CYS A 313 7.64 17.24 -1.62
N SER A 314 6.37 16.91 -1.52
CA SER A 314 5.24 17.82 -1.37
C SER A 314 4.84 17.72 0.11
N GLY A 315 5.38 18.62 0.94
CA GLY A 315 5.21 18.59 2.40
C GLY A 315 5.94 19.73 3.12
N LEU A 316 5.91 19.73 4.44
CA LEU A 316 6.49 20.76 5.33
C LEU A 316 8.02 20.86 5.27
N LEU A 317 8.70 19.90 4.63
CA LEU A 317 10.14 19.88 4.50
C LEU A 317 10.60 20.84 3.39
N LYS A 318 11.49 21.77 3.74
CA LYS A 318 12.12 22.69 2.79
C LYS A 318 12.99 21.90 1.82
N LEU A 319 13.11 22.37 0.57
CA LEU A 319 14.01 21.80 -0.46
C LEU A 319 15.42 21.48 0.07
N ALA A 320 15.97 22.32 0.95
CA ALA A 320 17.27 22.12 1.56
C ALA A 320 17.39 20.85 2.41
N GLN A 321 16.28 20.33 2.95
CA GLN A 321 16.24 19.15 3.83
C GLN A 321 16.23 17.83 3.05
N TRP A 322 15.67 17.80 1.83
CA TRP A 322 15.48 16.56 1.06
C TRP A 322 16.26 16.46 -0.25
N LYS A 323 16.85 17.56 -0.76
CA LYS A 323 17.59 17.57 -2.04
C LYS A 323 18.79 16.61 -2.14
N ASN A 324 19.31 16.14 -1.01
CA ASN A 324 20.47 15.24 -0.93
C ASN A 324 20.06 13.79 -0.59
N TRP A 325 18.78 13.43 -0.65
CA TRP A 325 18.28 12.09 -0.35
C TRP A 325 18.42 11.10 -1.53
N ASN A 326 19.13 11.51 -2.58
CA ASN A 326 19.47 10.71 -3.77
C ASN A 326 20.89 10.14 -3.71
#